data_AF-A0A349G9Y6-F1
#
_entry.id   AF-A0A349G9Y6-F1
#
_cell.length_a   1.000
_cell.length_b   1.000
_cell.length_c   1.000
_cell.angle_alpha   90.00
_cell.angle_beta   90.00
_cell.angle_gamma   90.00
#
_symmetry.space_group_name_H-M   'P 1'
#
loop_
_entity.id
_entity.type
_entity.pdbx_description
1 polymer ?
#
loop_
_entity_poly.entity_id
_entity_poly.type
_entity_poly.pdbx_seq_one_letter_code
_entity_poly.pdbx_strand_id
1 'polypeptide(L)'
;MHRILPNVLFLIILFILATAFPLSTDILSLNLSTKIVEKPVDEIITPARPEPILPTDGDFMGFEAISFDIESTTGVFPSDFLADYEVLIQKHGIDVDRLKLSTLTLDITDGMDGKKTVTLNKGQLMDSRPSGYYTFSIANSEDVLDYTWFGSNMAYDKTLLGTSNTLSATQLAFTLFFPTADYKQVVPITRIVPLPDNRWRALYTALLGGPKAGLGLTEMAPAIPYAPNIRISQNVASIYMYPANLAGYEDKFPTIIEAVTKTFMTLGPLEGVKFYVNDSSAPYSGSDLSLTYAQSAASSVFTGYSNNSEFMMLMPIPLVTSLFEDRVEEIWQALKLQSDTLPDTQGLIQVIPDEVHLISHSLENGVLTLDLSENFNQLFDSQAEYKKLLVHSLLYSYTSLPEVQSLRITVKGAPYIDEHFDFTSGLVPNRFYNMEP
;
A
#
# COMPACT_ATOMS: atom_id res chain seq x y z
N MET A 1 -0.17 -12.06 -42.56
CA MET A 1 -0.80 -10.73 -42.47
C MET A 1 0.30 -9.65 -42.48
N HIS A 2 1.16 -9.60 -43.52
CA HIS A 2 2.36 -8.72 -43.61
C HIS A 2 2.54 -8.11 -45.02
N ARG A 3 1.48 -7.56 -45.61
CA ARG A 3 1.57 -6.83 -46.90
C ARG A 3 1.29 -5.33 -46.77
N ILE A 4 1.12 -4.82 -45.55
CA ILE A 4 0.74 -3.41 -45.32
C ILE A 4 1.95 -2.48 -45.45
N LEU A 5 3.14 -2.90 -44.99
CA LEU A 5 4.32 -2.03 -44.95
C LEU A 5 4.87 -1.61 -46.34
N PRO A 6 4.99 -2.50 -47.34
CA PRO A 6 5.50 -2.11 -48.66
C PRO A 6 4.57 -1.13 -49.38
N ASN A 7 3.26 -1.25 -49.14
CA ASN A 7 2.25 -0.41 -49.80
C ASN A 7 2.22 1.01 -49.20
N VAL A 8 2.49 1.16 -47.90
CA VAL A 8 2.58 2.48 -47.26
C VAL A 8 3.82 3.23 -47.73
N LEU A 9 4.98 2.55 -47.85
CA LEU A 9 6.21 3.17 -48.33
C LEU A 9 6.08 3.65 -49.79
N PHE A 10 5.42 2.87 -50.64
CA PHE A 10 5.17 3.25 -52.03
C PHE A 10 4.27 4.50 -52.13
N LEU A 11 3.30 4.63 -51.23
CA LEU A 11 2.40 5.78 -51.16
C LEU A 11 3.12 7.06 -50.72
N ILE A 12 4.07 6.95 -49.77
CA ILE A 12 4.90 8.09 -49.33
C ILE A 12 5.81 8.59 -50.46
N ILE A 13 6.44 7.67 -51.21
CA ILE A 13 7.29 8.02 -52.36
C ILE A 13 6.45 8.72 -53.44
N LEU A 14 5.21 8.25 -53.67
CA LEU A 14 4.30 8.86 -54.62
C LEU A 14 3.87 10.27 -54.20
N PHE A 15 3.68 10.52 -52.90
CA PHE A 15 3.35 11.85 -52.37
C PHE A 15 4.53 12.83 -52.47
N ILE A 16 5.77 12.37 -52.23
CA ILE A 16 6.97 13.21 -52.40
C ILE A 16 7.18 13.58 -53.87
N LEU A 17 6.87 12.68 -54.80
CA LEU A 17 6.96 12.94 -56.25
C LEU A 17 5.79 13.80 -56.78
N ALA A 18 4.60 13.71 -56.16
CA ALA A 18 3.42 14.47 -56.57
C ALA A 18 3.41 15.92 -56.06
N THR A 19 4.14 16.22 -54.98
CA THR A 19 4.38 17.61 -54.57
C THR A 19 5.48 18.21 -55.45
N ALA A 20 5.06 18.70 -56.61
CA ALA A 20 5.88 19.45 -57.54
C ALA A 20 6.46 20.72 -56.87
N PHE A 21 7.56 20.57 -56.15
CA PHE A 21 8.46 21.67 -55.83
C PHE A 21 9.22 22.03 -57.12
N PRO A 22 9.13 23.26 -57.61
CA PRO A 22 9.98 23.69 -58.72
C PRO A 22 11.41 23.75 -58.20
N LEU A 23 12.23 22.76 -58.57
CA LEU A 23 13.67 22.85 -58.48
C LEU A 23 14.11 23.94 -59.47
N SER A 24 14.26 25.17 -58.99
CA SER A 24 14.97 26.22 -59.72
C SER A 24 16.40 25.73 -59.94
N THR A 25 16.79 25.60 -61.19
CA THR A 25 18.09 25.09 -61.65
C THR A 25 19.26 26.05 -61.45
N ASP A 26 19.13 27.03 -60.55
CA ASP A 26 20.20 27.97 -60.24
C ASP A 26 20.53 27.89 -58.76
N ILE A 27 21.83 27.85 -58.47
CA ILE A 27 22.49 27.70 -57.17
C ILE A 27 22.76 26.24 -56.77
N LEU A 28 23.87 25.70 -57.28
CA LEU A 28 24.90 25.00 -56.49
C LEU A 28 26.02 24.49 -57.41
N SER A 29 26.86 25.40 -57.90
CA SER A 29 28.21 25.04 -58.34
C SER A 29 29.10 24.90 -57.11
N LEU A 30 28.99 23.77 -56.40
CA LEU A 30 29.92 23.41 -55.33
C LEU A 30 31.27 23.05 -55.97
N ASN A 31 32.21 23.99 -55.90
CA ASN A 31 33.58 23.80 -56.34
C ASN A 31 34.34 22.99 -55.26
N LEU A 32 34.36 21.67 -55.39
CA LEU A 32 35.01 20.72 -54.48
C LEU A 32 36.55 20.63 -54.68
N SER A 33 37.21 21.71 -55.09
CA SER A 33 38.66 21.72 -55.35
C SER A 33 39.48 22.58 -54.39
N THR A 34 38.97 22.86 -53.19
CA THR A 34 39.80 23.42 -52.12
C THR A 34 40.66 22.33 -51.51
N LYS A 35 41.97 22.45 -51.72
CA LYS A 35 43.02 21.63 -51.12
C LYS A 35 42.84 21.65 -49.60
N ILE A 36 42.39 20.53 -49.02
CA ILE A 36 42.31 20.33 -47.58
C ILE A 36 43.74 20.42 -47.05
N VAL A 37 44.05 21.53 -46.39
CA VAL A 37 45.25 21.63 -45.56
C VAL A 37 44.91 20.87 -44.29
N GLU A 38 45.36 19.62 -44.20
CA GLU A 38 45.39 18.85 -42.96
C GLU A 38 46.25 19.62 -41.96
N LYS A 39 45.63 20.47 -41.16
CA LYS A 39 46.14 20.73 -39.82
C LYS A 39 45.86 19.48 -39.01
N PRO A 40 46.83 18.94 -38.25
CA PRO A 40 46.54 17.88 -37.31
C PRO A 40 45.41 18.39 -36.43
N VAL A 41 44.28 17.68 -36.47
CA VAL A 41 43.20 17.87 -35.50
C VAL A 41 43.86 17.53 -34.18
N ASP A 42 44.06 18.53 -33.32
CA ASP A 42 44.32 18.26 -31.91
C ASP A 42 43.19 17.33 -31.49
N GLU A 43 43.54 16.07 -31.23
CA GLU A 43 42.61 15.03 -30.85
C GLU A 43 41.97 15.54 -29.57
N ILE A 44 40.76 16.09 -29.68
CA ILE A 44 39.95 16.43 -28.53
C ILE A 44 39.59 15.08 -27.94
N ILE A 45 40.44 14.59 -27.05
CA ILE A 45 40.14 13.47 -26.18
C ILE A 45 39.01 13.98 -25.31
N THR A 46 37.77 13.80 -25.75
CA THR A 46 36.61 13.94 -24.88
C THR A 46 36.87 12.98 -23.72
N PRO A 47 37.01 13.47 -22.48
CA PRO A 47 37.24 12.60 -21.35
C PRO A 47 36.09 11.59 -21.33
N ALA A 48 36.45 10.30 -21.38
CA ALA A 48 35.44 9.27 -21.47
C ALA A 48 34.54 9.36 -20.24
N ARG A 49 33.24 9.46 -20.47
CA ARG A 49 32.25 9.59 -19.41
C ARG A 49 32.15 8.23 -18.71
N PRO A 50 32.28 8.17 -17.39
CA PRO A 50 32.16 6.92 -16.68
C PRO A 50 30.74 6.33 -16.84
N GLU A 51 30.63 5.03 -17.09
CA GLU A 51 29.37 4.31 -17.24
C GLU A 51 29.11 3.43 -16.00
N PRO A 52 27.89 3.37 -15.46
CA PRO A 52 27.59 2.55 -14.30
C PRO A 52 27.56 1.06 -14.64
N ILE A 53 28.05 0.22 -13.71
CA ILE A 53 27.94 -1.25 -13.80
C ILE A 53 26.93 -1.74 -12.78
N LEU A 54 26.04 -2.61 -13.24
CA LEU A 54 24.90 -3.12 -12.49
C LEU A 54 25.35 -4.15 -11.43
N PRO A 55 24.94 -4.00 -10.15
CA PRO A 55 25.05 -5.08 -9.18
C PRO A 55 24.13 -6.25 -9.58
N THR A 56 24.58 -7.48 -9.29
CA THR A 56 23.91 -8.73 -9.72
C THR A 56 22.67 -9.10 -8.91
N ASP A 57 22.47 -8.49 -7.75
CA ASP A 57 21.37 -8.79 -6.85
C ASP A 57 20.53 -7.52 -6.66
N GLY A 58 19.25 -7.58 -7.05
CA GLY A 58 18.29 -6.54 -6.68
C GLY A 58 18.13 -6.58 -5.16
N ASP A 59 18.47 -5.49 -4.49
CA ASP A 59 18.55 -5.45 -3.04
C ASP A 59 17.27 -4.83 -2.49
N PHE A 60 16.46 -5.64 -1.80
CA PHE A 60 15.06 -5.35 -1.54
C PHE A 60 14.78 -5.23 -0.03
N MET A 61 14.29 -4.05 0.37
CA MET A 61 13.56 -3.83 1.64
C MET A 61 14.37 -4.10 2.92
N GLY A 62 15.51 -3.44 3.10
CA GLY A 62 16.23 -3.55 4.38
C GLY A 62 17.62 -2.94 4.44
N PHE A 63 18.18 -2.51 3.31
CA PHE A 63 19.53 -1.96 3.27
C PHE A 63 19.68 -0.70 4.13
N GLU A 64 20.85 -0.52 4.74
CA GLU A 64 21.24 0.77 5.34
C GLU A 64 21.82 1.72 4.29
N ALA A 65 22.33 1.18 3.18
CA ALA A 65 22.89 1.94 2.08
C ALA A 65 22.63 1.29 0.71
N ILE A 66 22.56 2.13 -0.33
CA ILE A 66 22.49 1.75 -1.73
C ILE A 66 23.90 1.80 -2.31
N SER A 67 24.37 0.73 -2.92
CA SER A 67 25.68 0.71 -3.58
C SER A 67 25.56 0.43 -5.07
N PHE A 68 26.36 1.14 -5.88
CA PHE A 68 26.45 0.94 -7.32
C PHE A 68 27.85 1.28 -7.83
N ASP A 69 28.26 0.62 -8.91
CA ASP A 69 29.58 0.83 -9.50
C ASP A 69 29.48 1.83 -10.65
N ILE A 70 30.53 2.62 -10.80
CA ILE A 70 30.79 3.47 -11.96
C ILE A 70 32.15 3.10 -12.53
N GLU A 71 32.22 2.80 -13.82
CA GLU A 71 33.43 2.43 -14.55
C GLU A 71 33.89 3.55 -15.47
N SER A 72 35.16 3.92 -15.39
CA SER A 72 35.78 4.82 -16.37
C SER A 72 36.56 4.01 -17.39
N THR A 73 36.25 4.16 -18.68
CA THR A 73 37.00 3.47 -19.75
C THR A 73 38.46 3.93 -19.84
N THR A 74 38.80 5.08 -19.25
CA THR A 74 40.18 5.57 -19.14
C THR A 74 40.86 5.19 -17.82
N GLY A 75 40.10 4.63 -16.87
CA GLY A 75 40.53 4.40 -15.50
C GLY A 75 40.75 5.68 -14.69
N VAL A 76 40.46 6.85 -15.24
CA VAL A 76 40.60 8.16 -14.58
C VAL A 76 39.22 8.74 -14.31
N PHE A 77 39.00 9.23 -13.09
CA PHE A 77 37.77 9.90 -12.68
C PHE A 77 38.05 11.36 -12.35
N PRO A 78 37.35 12.31 -12.99
CA PRO A 78 37.34 13.71 -12.56
C PRO A 78 36.91 13.85 -11.10
N SER A 79 37.32 14.91 -10.40
CA SER A 79 36.91 15.15 -9.01
C SER A 79 35.40 15.37 -8.83
N ASP A 80 34.72 15.73 -9.91
CA ASP A 80 33.30 16.09 -9.99
C ASP A 80 32.51 15.14 -10.89
N PHE A 81 32.98 13.90 -11.09
CA PHE A 81 32.36 12.93 -11.99
C PHE A 81 30.89 12.59 -11.68
N LEU A 82 30.41 12.93 -10.47
CA LEU A 82 29.02 12.75 -10.04
C LEU A 82 28.15 14.02 -10.16
N ALA A 83 28.70 15.13 -10.66
CA ALA A 83 28.01 16.42 -10.65
C ALA A 83 26.70 16.43 -11.49
N ASP A 84 26.66 15.63 -12.54
CA ASP A 84 25.53 15.54 -13.48
C ASP A 84 24.50 14.47 -13.10
N TYR A 85 24.76 13.70 -12.03
CA TYR A 85 23.90 12.58 -11.66
C TYR A 85 22.96 12.96 -10.52
N GLU A 86 21.72 12.48 -10.64
CA GLU A 86 20.64 12.67 -9.69
C GLU A 86 20.01 11.33 -9.32
N VAL A 87 19.55 11.21 -8.08
CA VAL A 87 18.66 10.12 -7.64
C VAL A 87 17.23 10.60 -7.87
N LEU A 88 16.54 9.95 -8.80
CA LEU A 88 15.10 10.06 -8.98
C LEU A 88 14.42 9.20 -7.92
N ILE A 89 13.49 9.78 -7.18
CA ILE A 89 12.72 9.08 -6.16
C ILE A 89 11.27 9.10 -6.59
N GLN A 90 10.69 7.92 -6.74
CA GLN A 90 9.33 7.73 -7.21
C GLN A 90 8.50 7.02 -6.15
N LYS A 91 7.22 7.37 -6.10
CA LYS A 91 6.19 6.67 -5.33
C LYS A 91 5.03 6.39 -6.28
N HIS A 92 4.62 5.13 -6.43
CA HIS A 92 3.58 4.74 -7.39
C HIS A 92 3.92 5.14 -8.84
N GLY A 93 5.20 5.08 -9.20
CA GLY A 93 5.69 5.49 -10.51
C GLY A 93 5.64 7.00 -10.78
N ILE A 94 5.33 7.82 -9.77
CA ILE A 94 5.31 9.29 -9.86
C ILE A 94 6.57 9.84 -9.20
N ASP A 95 7.30 10.70 -9.91
CA ASP A 95 8.43 11.46 -9.37
C ASP A 95 7.96 12.30 -8.17
N VAL A 96 8.45 11.95 -6.98
CA VAL A 96 8.18 12.71 -5.74
C VAL A 96 9.36 13.58 -5.34
N ASP A 97 10.57 13.25 -5.77
CA ASP A 97 11.77 14.04 -5.51
C ASP A 97 12.92 13.74 -6.46
N ARG A 98 13.88 14.66 -6.55
CA ARG A 98 15.13 14.52 -7.32
C ARG A 98 16.29 15.10 -6.52
N LEU A 99 17.26 14.26 -6.17
CA LEU A 99 18.40 14.65 -5.33
C LEU A 99 19.70 14.55 -6.11
N LYS A 100 20.44 15.64 -6.24
CA LYS A 100 21.76 15.63 -6.86
C LYS A 100 22.73 14.80 -6.03
N LEU A 101 23.45 13.86 -6.65
CA LEU A 101 24.44 13.03 -5.95
C LEU A 101 25.53 13.88 -5.29
N SER A 102 25.91 14.99 -5.93
CA SER A 102 26.87 15.96 -5.37
C SER A 102 26.43 16.66 -4.08
N THR A 103 25.14 16.59 -3.73
CA THR A 103 24.59 17.18 -2.48
C THR A 103 24.43 16.16 -1.35
N LEU A 104 24.62 14.87 -1.66
CA LEU A 104 24.48 13.77 -0.70
C LEU A 104 25.82 13.42 -0.07
N THR A 105 25.78 12.70 1.04
CA THR A 105 26.99 12.18 1.68
C THR A 105 27.25 10.80 1.11
N LEU A 106 28.27 10.71 0.26
CA LEU A 106 28.61 9.49 -0.45
C LEU A 106 29.89 8.88 0.11
N ASP A 107 29.91 7.57 0.29
CA ASP A 107 31.14 6.81 0.47
C ASP A 107 31.58 6.25 -0.88
N ILE A 108 32.81 6.57 -1.30
CA ILE A 108 33.34 6.22 -2.61
C ILE A 108 34.60 5.39 -2.38
N THR A 109 34.54 4.12 -2.78
CA THR A 109 35.66 3.19 -2.66
C THR A 109 36.20 2.84 -4.04
N ASP A 110 37.52 2.67 -4.13
CA ASP A 110 38.17 2.24 -5.36
C ASP A 110 37.93 0.74 -5.57
N GLY A 111 37.30 0.38 -6.69
CA GLY A 111 37.13 -0.99 -7.14
C GLY A 111 38.31 -1.46 -8.00
N MET A 112 38.27 -2.73 -8.41
CA MET A 112 39.22 -3.24 -9.41
C MET A 112 38.87 -2.73 -10.81
N ASP A 113 39.85 -2.72 -11.72
CA ASP A 113 39.66 -2.45 -13.16
C ASP A 113 39.07 -1.08 -13.52
N GLY A 114 39.43 -0.02 -12.79
CA GLY A 114 38.97 1.34 -13.13
C GLY A 114 37.51 1.62 -12.74
N LYS A 115 37.01 0.88 -11.76
CA LYS A 115 35.67 1.06 -11.17
C LYS A 115 35.75 1.84 -9.86
N LYS A 116 34.70 2.60 -9.55
CA LYS A 116 34.45 3.19 -8.25
C LYS A 116 33.09 2.73 -7.76
N THR A 117 33.04 2.19 -6.55
CA THR A 117 31.78 1.85 -5.90
C THR A 117 31.30 3.05 -5.10
N VAL A 118 30.14 3.57 -5.46
CA VAL A 118 29.46 4.67 -4.78
C VAL A 118 28.41 4.08 -3.85
N THR A 119 28.49 4.43 -2.58
CA THR A 119 27.55 3.98 -1.54
C THR A 119 26.84 5.18 -0.94
N LEU A 120 25.50 5.12 -0.93
CA LEU A 120 24.61 6.18 -0.51
C LEU A 120 23.80 5.72 0.71
N ASN A 121 23.81 6.49 1.79
CA ASN A 121 23.05 6.14 2.98
C ASN A 121 21.53 6.28 2.74
N LYS A 122 20.76 5.25 3.12
CA LYS A 122 19.30 5.20 2.96
C LYS A 122 18.59 6.31 3.71
N GLY A 123 19.06 6.70 4.90
CA GLY A 123 18.42 7.73 5.72
C GLY A 123 18.33 9.06 4.97
N GLN A 124 19.36 9.42 4.21
CA GLN A 124 19.36 10.64 3.38
C GLN A 124 18.27 10.62 2.29
N LEU A 125 17.91 9.42 1.82
CA LEU A 125 16.87 9.20 0.84
C LEU A 125 15.48 9.03 1.44
N MET A 126 15.33 8.89 2.75
CA MET A 126 14.08 8.35 3.33
C MET A 126 13.56 9.06 4.58
N ASP A 127 14.43 9.66 5.40
CA ASP A 127 14.05 10.17 6.72
C ASP A 127 13.06 11.34 6.68
N SER A 128 13.07 12.12 5.59
CA SER A 128 12.16 13.25 5.38
C SER A 128 10.85 12.87 4.70
N ARG A 129 10.66 11.60 4.33
CA ARG A 129 9.53 11.16 3.50
C ARG A 129 8.43 10.50 4.34
N PRO A 130 7.16 10.57 3.90
CA PRO A 130 6.09 9.79 4.53
C PRO A 130 6.36 8.29 4.48
N SER A 131 5.80 7.52 5.40
CA SER A 131 5.92 6.06 5.38
C SER A 131 5.39 5.45 4.07
N GLY A 132 6.10 4.50 3.48
CA GLY A 132 5.64 3.73 2.31
C GLY A 132 6.77 3.10 1.50
N TYR A 133 6.42 2.54 0.35
CA TYR A 133 7.38 2.00 -0.62
C TYR A 133 7.78 3.05 -1.66
N TYR A 134 9.04 2.99 -2.07
CA TYR A 134 9.65 3.94 -2.98
C TYR A 134 10.58 3.21 -3.95
N THR A 135 10.61 3.77 -5.15
CA THR A 135 11.46 3.33 -6.25
C THR A 135 12.54 4.39 -6.45
N PHE A 136 13.80 3.98 -6.53
CA PHE A 136 14.94 4.87 -6.74
C PHE A 136 15.62 4.52 -8.05
N SER A 137 15.90 5.51 -8.88
CA SER A 137 16.69 5.32 -10.09
C SER A 137 17.74 6.42 -10.17
N ILE A 138 18.92 6.13 -10.72
CA ILE A 138 19.89 7.18 -10.99
C ILE A 138 19.67 7.67 -12.41
N ALA A 139 19.64 8.97 -12.60
CA ALA A 139 19.58 9.60 -13.91
C ALA A 139 20.74 10.59 -14.06
N ASN A 140 21.15 10.83 -15.30
CA ASN A 140 21.93 12.01 -15.64
C ASN A 140 21.04 13.00 -16.41
N SER A 141 21.62 14.12 -16.87
CA SER A 141 20.90 15.17 -17.61
C SER A 141 20.25 14.70 -18.92
N GLU A 142 20.65 13.56 -19.46
CA GLU A 142 20.28 13.08 -20.80
C GLU A 142 19.47 11.76 -20.74
N ASP A 143 19.75 10.86 -19.79
CA ASP A 143 19.17 9.52 -19.70
C ASP A 143 18.98 9.05 -18.24
N VAL A 144 17.92 8.26 -18.02
CA VAL A 144 17.75 7.45 -16.80
C VAL A 144 18.59 6.19 -16.96
N LEU A 145 19.48 5.93 -16.01
CA LEU A 145 20.23 4.69 -16.00
C LEU A 145 19.25 3.54 -15.71
N ASP A 146 19.43 2.42 -16.40
CA ASP A 146 18.54 1.26 -16.33
C ASP A 146 18.74 0.45 -15.04
N TYR A 147 18.75 1.16 -13.90
CA TYR A 147 18.80 0.57 -12.58
C TYR A 147 17.74 1.20 -11.69
N THR A 148 17.03 0.32 -11.00
CA THR A 148 16.00 0.69 -10.06
C THR A 148 16.19 -0.07 -8.73
N TRP A 149 16.41 0.68 -7.64
CA TRP A 149 16.36 0.15 -6.27
C TRP A 149 14.96 0.31 -5.70
N PHE A 150 14.65 -0.52 -4.71
CA PHE A 150 13.38 -0.49 -4.01
C PHE A 150 13.61 -0.40 -2.51
N GLY A 151 12.96 0.57 -1.89
CA GLY A 151 13.16 0.84 -0.49
C GLY A 151 11.87 1.28 0.18
N SER A 152 11.88 1.15 1.50
CA SER A 152 10.79 1.57 2.36
C SER A 152 11.34 2.23 3.61
N ASN A 153 10.65 3.25 4.07
CA ASN A 153 10.90 3.91 5.35
C ASN A 153 9.84 3.53 6.39
N MET A 154 9.15 2.41 6.15
CA MET A 154 8.27 1.81 7.13
C MET A 154 9.09 1.35 8.34
N ALA A 155 8.56 1.60 9.52
CA ALA A 155 9.17 1.16 10.77
C ALA A 155 8.96 -0.35 10.94
N TYR A 156 10.01 -1.10 10.63
CA TYR A 156 10.02 -2.57 10.57
C TYR A 156 10.04 -3.26 11.94
N ASP A 157 10.01 -2.50 13.03
CA ASP A 157 9.99 -2.97 14.41
C ASP A 157 8.58 -3.23 14.95
N LYS A 158 7.55 -3.08 14.11
CA LYS A 158 6.15 -3.26 14.51
C LYS A 158 5.71 -4.72 14.50
N THR A 159 4.85 -5.07 15.45
CA THR A 159 4.25 -6.40 15.59
C THR A 159 2.82 -6.41 15.06
N LEU A 160 2.46 -7.38 14.21
CA LEU A 160 1.07 -7.56 13.80
C LEU A 160 0.27 -8.16 14.95
N LEU A 161 -0.89 -7.58 15.28
CA LEU A 161 -1.78 -8.18 16.27
C LEU A 161 -2.24 -9.58 15.81
N GLY A 162 -2.20 -10.51 16.76
CA GLY A 162 -2.42 -11.92 16.49
C GLY A 162 -3.81 -12.24 15.94
N THR A 163 -3.93 -13.45 15.39
CA THR A 163 -5.19 -14.04 14.93
C THR A 163 -5.40 -15.41 15.57
N SER A 164 -6.65 -15.86 15.73
CA SER A 164 -6.97 -17.14 16.36
C SER A 164 -8.31 -17.71 15.86
N ASN A 165 -8.41 -19.04 15.85
CA ASN A 165 -9.65 -19.78 15.69
C ASN A 165 -10.15 -20.41 16.99
N THR A 166 -9.41 -20.24 18.08
CA THR A 166 -9.62 -20.98 19.32
C THR A 166 -10.08 -20.06 20.45
N LEU A 167 -11.06 -20.55 21.21
CA LEU A 167 -11.52 -19.98 22.47
C LEU A 167 -11.80 -21.13 23.44
N SER A 168 -11.56 -20.92 24.74
CA SER A 168 -12.02 -21.87 25.74
C SER A 168 -13.55 -21.79 25.93
N ALA A 169 -14.16 -22.85 26.42
CA ALA A 169 -15.61 -22.92 26.63
C ALA A 169 -16.16 -21.90 27.66
N THR A 170 -15.29 -21.34 28.50
CA THR A 170 -15.61 -20.34 29.52
C THR A 170 -15.33 -18.90 29.07
N GLN A 171 -14.97 -18.71 27.79
CA GLN A 171 -14.62 -17.42 27.23
C GLN A 171 -15.59 -17.00 26.13
N LEU A 172 -15.64 -15.69 25.90
CA LEU A 172 -16.34 -15.07 24.79
C LEU A 172 -15.39 -14.04 24.16
N ALA A 173 -15.29 -14.03 22.84
CA ALA A 173 -14.57 -13.00 22.11
C ALA A 173 -15.55 -11.92 21.64
N PHE A 174 -15.19 -10.66 21.85
CA PHE A 174 -15.87 -9.51 21.30
C PHE A 174 -14.98 -8.85 20.26
N THR A 175 -15.52 -8.58 19.08
CA THR A 175 -14.90 -7.67 18.12
C THR A 175 -15.43 -6.26 18.38
N LEU A 176 -14.60 -5.44 19.03
CA LEU A 176 -14.92 -4.09 19.46
C LEU A 176 -14.34 -3.10 18.43
N PHE A 177 -15.17 -2.26 17.85
CA PHE A 177 -14.71 -1.24 16.91
C PHE A 177 -14.40 0.04 17.66
N PHE A 178 -13.13 0.41 17.72
CA PHE A 178 -12.67 1.61 18.41
C PHE A 178 -12.33 2.71 17.41
N PRO A 179 -12.68 3.98 17.70
CA PRO A 179 -12.26 5.10 16.87
C PRO A 179 -10.74 5.22 16.76
N THR A 180 -10.25 5.65 15.60
CA THR A 180 -8.88 6.15 15.42
C THR A 180 -8.64 7.38 16.30
N ALA A 181 -7.37 7.75 16.50
CA ALA A 181 -7.01 8.91 17.34
C ALA A 181 -7.67 10.23 16.90
N ASP A 182 -7.94 10.39 15.60
CA ASP A 182 -8.62 11.55 15.02
C ASP A 182 -10.14 11.37 14.86
N TYR A 183 -10.70 10.24 15.34
CA TYR A 183 -12.12 9.91 15.27
C TYR A 183 -12.73 9.91 13.85
N LYS A 184 -11.93 9.71 12.81
CA LYS A 184 -12.45 9.63 11.43
C LYS A 184 -12.84 8.22 11.00
N GLN A 185 -12.23 7.21 11.61
CA GLN A 185 -12.41 5.80 11.23
C GLN A 185 -12.55 4.94 12.47
N VAL A 186 -12.90 3.67 12.28
CA VAL A 186 -12.99 2.68 13.36
C VAL A 186 -12.18 1.44 13.03
N VAL A 187 -11.42 0.94 13.99
CA VAL A 187 -10.56 -0.24 13.88
C VAL A 187 -11.11 -1.35 14.78
N PRO A 188 -11.35 -2.57 14.26
CA PRO A 188 -11.79 -3.69 15.06
C PRO A 188 -10.65 -4.23 15.93
N ILE A 189 -10.93 -4.50 17.19
CA ILE A 189 -10.04 -5.19 18.14
C ILE A 189 -10.79 -6.36 18.74
N THR A 190 -10.20 -7.55 18.70
CA THR A 190 -10.78 -8.71 19.36
C THR A 190 -10.33 -8.77 20.81
N ARG A 191 -11.26 -8.62 21.75
CA ARG A 191 -11.05 -8.80 23.19
C ARG A 191 -11.68 -10.10 23.67
N ILE A 192 -10.89 -10.93 24.35
CA ILE A 192 -11.40 -12.13 25.03
C ILE A 192 -11.80 -11.77 26.45
N VAL A 193 -13.04 -12.10 26.83
CA VAL A 193 -13.58 -11.90 28.18
C VAL A 193 -14.08 -13.22 28.76
N PRO A 194 -14.18 -13.35 30.10
CA PRO A 194 -14.93 -14.43 30.72
C PRO A 194 -16.39 -14.41 30.24
N LEU A 195 -16.98 -15.58 30.03
CA LEU A 195 -18.36 -15.71 29.57
C LEU A 195 -19.33 -14.97 30.54
N PRO A 196 -19.98 -13.88 30.10
CA PRO A 196 -20.82 -13.08 30.98
C PRO A 196 -22.28 -13.57 30.98
N ASP A 197 -22.99 -13.34 32.08
CA ASP A 197 -24.43 -13.63 32.19
C ASP A 197 -25.25 -12.78 31.20
N ASN A 198 -24.88 -11.51 31.01
CA ASN A 198 -25.49 -10.59 30.05
C ASN A 198 -24.46 -10.13 29.02
N ARG A 199 -24.45 -10.81 27.86
CA ARG A 199 -23.48 -10.56 26.79
C ARG A 199 -23.55 -9.16 26.19
N TRP A 200 -24.75 -8.60 26.01
CA TRP A 200 -24.93 -7.25 25.43
C TRP A 200 -24.40 -6.15 26.37
N ARG A 201 -24.67 -6.27 27.68
CA ARG A 201 -24.15 -5.32 28.65
C ARG A 201 -22.63 -5.45 28.79
N ALA A 202 -22.11 -6.67 28.78
CA ALA A 202 -20.67 -6.92 28.82
C ALA A 202 -19.97 -6.36 27.57
N LEU A 203 -20.53 -6.57 26.38
CA LEU A 203 -20.03 -6.02 25.11
C LEU A 203 -19.90 -4.50 25.17
N TYR A 204 -20.97 -3.82 25.57
CA TYR A 204 -20.97 -2.36 25.68
C TYR A 204 -20.03 -1.85 26.78
N THR A 205 -19.93 -2.57 27.90
CA THR A 205 -18.99 -2.23 28.98
C THR A 205 -17.54 -2.37 28.51
N ALA A 206 -17.23 -3.40 27.73
CA ALA A 206 -15.92 -3.57 27.12
C ALA A 206 -15.60 -2.45 26.13
N LEU A 207 -16.56 -2.06 25.28
CA LEU A 207 -16.41 -0.94 24.35
C LEU A 207 -16.20 0.40 25.09
N LEU A 208 -16.94 0.64 26.17
CA LEU A 208 -16.81 1.83 27.02
C LEU A 208 -15.41 1.95 27.64
N GLY A 209 -14.79 0.81 27.99
CA GLY A 209 -13.44 0.73 28.55
C GLY A 209 -12.34 1.21 27.61
N GLY A 210 -12.64 1.41 26.32
CA GLY A 210 -11.67 1.83 25.33
C GLY A 210 -10.70 0.72 24.90
N PRO A 211 -9.85 0.99 23.88
CA PRO A 211 -8.79 0.08 23.46
C PRO A 211 -7.67 0.02 24.51
N LYS A 212 -6.88 -1.05 24.52
CA LYS A 212 -5.63 -1.09 25.29
C LYS A 212 -4.71 0.07 24.88
N ALA A 213 -4.08 0.71 25.87
CA ALA A 213 -3.11 1.77 25.62
C ALA A 213 -1.93 1.27 24.76
N GLY A 214 -1.40 2.15 23.91
CA GLY A 214 -0.28 1.82 22.99
C GLY A 214 -0.71 1.25 21.64
N LEU A 215 -2.00 0.97 21.41
CA LEU A 215 -2.48 0.50 20.11
C LEU A 215 -2.51 1.60 19.03
N GLY A 216 -2.32 2.87 19.38
CA GLY A 216 -2.39 3.99 18.41
C GLY A 216 -3.80 4.39 18.00
N LEU A 217 -4.80 3.96 18.77
CA LEU A 217 -6.21 4.31 18.62
C LEU A 217 -6.57 5.49 19.54
N THR A 218 -7.86 5.82 19.70
CA THR A 218 -8.28 6.90 20.62
C THR A 218 -7.77 6.70 22.06
N GLU A 219 -7.21 7.76 22.63
CA GLU A 219 -6.84 7.85 24.05
C GLU A 219 -7.93 8.51 24.91
N MET A 220 -9.02 8.97 24.29
CA MET A 220 -10.13 9.57 25.01
C MET A 220 -10.78 8.53 25.92
N ALA A 221 -11.02 8.91 27.17
CA ALA A 221 -11.65 8.06 28.18
C ALA A 221 -12.95 8.70 28.70
N PRO A 222 -14.11 8.07 28.50
CA PRO A 222 -14.31 6.82 27.77
C PRO A 222 -14.12 6.98 26.24
N ALA A 223 -13.87 5.90 25.51
CA ALA A 223 -13.70 5.99 24.05
C ALA A 223 -15.00 6.34 23.33
N ILE A 224 -16.13 5.97 23.94
CA ILE A 224 -17.50 6.24 23.50
C ILE A 224 -18.32 6.82 24.66
N PRO A 225 -19.36 7.62 24.40
CA PRO A 225 -20.23 8.17 25.44
C PRO A 225 -20.98 7.07 26.18
N TYR A 226 -21.24 7.26 27.48
CA TYR A 226 -21.98 6.32 28.31
C TYR A 226 -23.49 6.30 28.01
N ALA A 227 -24.05 5.11 27.82
CA ALA A 227 -25.47 4.83 27.62
C ALA A 227 -25.99 4.02 28.81
N PRO A 228 -26.77 4.62 29.72
CA PRO A 228 -27.28 3.93 30.91
C PRO A 228 -28.35 2.89 30.59
N ASN A 229 -29.03 2.99 29.45
CA ASN A 229 -30.11 2.08 29.08
C ASN A 229 -29.88 1.53 27.67
N ILE A 230 -29.84 0.19 27.58
CA ILE A 230 -29.68 -0.58 26.36
C ILE A 230 -30.78 -1.62 26.37
N ARG A 231 -31.62 -1.62 25.34
CA ARG A 231 -32.75 -2.55 25.21
C ARG A 231 -32.63 -3.33 23.92
N ILE A 232 -32.84 -4.64 23.97
CA ILE A 232 -32.93 -5.48 22.78
C ILE A 232 -34.39 -5.90 22.60
N SER A 233 -34.97 -5.59 21.45
CA SER A 233 -36.33 -5.97 21.09
C SER A 233 -36.41 -6.22 19.59
N GLN A 234 -37.05 -7.32 19.17
CA GLN A 234 -37.22 -7.66 17.75
C GLN A 234 -35.90 -7.58 16.95
N ASN A 235 -34.82 -8.15 17.48
CA ASN A 235 -33.47 -8.11 16.87
C ASN A 235 -32.87 -6.70 16.66
N VAL A 236 -33.43 -5.64 17.26
CA VAL A 236 -32.87 -4.29 17.22
C VAL A 236 -32.36 -3.89 18.61
N ALA A 237 -31.14 -3.38 18.65
CA ALA A 237 -30.56 -2.80 19.86
C ALA A 237 -30.87 -1.31 19.97
N SER A 238 -31.63 -0.90 20.97
CA SER A 238 -31.94 0.50 21.26
C SER A 238 -30.99 1.05 22.32
N ILE A 239 -30.18 2.05 21.95
CA ILE A 239 -29.16 2.69 22.78
C ILE A 239 -29.63 4.08 23.19
N TYR A 240 -29.80 4.31 24.49
CA TYR A 240 -30.26 5.58 25.03
C TYR A 240 -29.11 6.35 25.65
N MET A 241 -28.84 7.53 25.12
CA MET A 241 -27.81 8.47 25.59
C MET A 241 -28.47 9.76 26.09
N TYR A 242 -27.78 10.45 27.01
CA TYR A 242 -28.25 11.72 27.57
C TYR A 242 -27.23 12.82 27.30
N PRO A 243 -27.65 14.08 27.10
CA PRO A 243 -26.75 15.18 26.75
C PRO A 243 -25.55 15.35 27.68
N ALA A 244 -25.72 15.12 28.98
CA ALA A 244 -24.62 15.18 29.96
C ALA A 244 -23.47 14.21 29.65
N ASN A 245 -23.75 13.11 28.96
CA ASN A 245 -22.78 12.06 28.62
C ASN A 245 -22.20 12.25 27.21
N LEU A 246 -22.72 13.21 26.45
CA LEU A 246 -22.32 13.49 25.06
C LEU A 246 -21.35 14.68 24.95
N ALA A 247 -21.13 15.41 26.04
CA ALA A 247 -20.19 16.52 26.08
C ALA A 247 -18.78 16.09 25.63
N GLY A 248 -18.26 16.71 24.57
CA GLY A 248 -16.95 16.41 23.98
C GLY A 248 -16.99 15.42 22.81
N TYR A 249 -18.15 14.86 22.50
CA TYR A 249 -18.37 13.92 21.41
C TYR A 249 -19.23 14.47 20.27
N GLU A 250 -19.70 15.72 20.37
CA GLU A 250 -20.66 16.29 19.42
C GLU A 250 -20.17 16.19 17.97
N ASP A 251 -18.92 16.57 17.72
CA ASP A 251 -18.27 16.49 16.41
C ASP A 251 -17.87 15.05 15.99
N LYS A 252 -17.83 14.11 16.94
CA LYS A 252 -17.40 12.72 16.77
C LYS A 252 -18.58 11.74 16.68
N PHE A 253 -19.80 12.25 16.81
CA PHE A 253 -21.00 11.45 17.00
C PHE A 253 -21.29 10.47 15.84
N PRO A 254 -21.07 10.83 14.55
CA PRO A 254 -21.20 9.86 13.45
C PRO A 254 -20.31 8.63 13.61
N THR A 255 -19.03 8.82 13.94
CA THR A 255 -18.06 7.73 14.16
C THR A 255 -18.42 6.89 15.37
N ILE A 256 -19.01 7.48 16.42
CA ILE A 256 -19.52 6.76 17.59
C ILE A 256 -20.70 5.86 17.22
N ILE A 257 -21.65 6.37 16.42
CA ILE A 257 -22.76 5.56 15.90
C ILE A 257 -22.20 4.37 15.12
N GLU A 258 -21.22 4.59 14.26
CA GLU A 258 -20.57 3.53 13.49
C GLU A 258 -19.88 2.49 14.39
N ALA A 259 -19.04 2.95 15.33
CA ALA A 259 -18.33 2.11 16.29
C ALA A 259 -19.28 1.21 17.09
N VAL A 260 -20.34 1.80 17.65
CA VAL A 260 -21.33 1.06 18.44
C VAL A 260 -22.13 0.11 17.55
N THR A 261 -22.55 0.54 16.35
CA THR A 261 -23.31 -0.29 15.40
C THR A 261 -22.50 -1.52 15.00
N LYS A 262 -21.28 -1.33 14.47
CA LYS A 262 -20.40 -2.43 14.05
C LYS A 262 -20.09 -3.37 15.21
N THR A 263 -19.83 -2.83 16.41
CA THR A 263 -19.58 -3.66 17.59
C THR A 263 -20.77 -4.54 17.96
N PHE A 264 -21.98 -3.97 18.04
CA PHE A 264 -23.19 -4.73 18.41
C PHE A 264 -23.51 -5.82 17.39
N MET A 265 -23.28 -5.56 16.11
CA MET A 265 -23.59 -6.52 15.05
C MET A 265 -22.63 -7.72 15.00
N THR A 266 -21.56 -7.73 15.80
CA THR A 266 -20.64 -8.89 15.89
C THR A 266 -21.15 -10.04 16.76
N LEU A 267 -22.06 -9.78 17.71
CA LEU A 267 -22.40 -10.74 18.77
C LEU A 267 -23.59 -11.65 18.45
N GLY A 268 -24.45 -11.31 17.49
CA GLY A 268 -25.64 -12.10 17.17
C GLY A 268 -26.44 -11.53 16.02
N PRO A 269 -27.57 -12.18 15.65
CA PRO A 269 -28.42 -11.75 14.55
C PRO A 269 -29.22 -10.51 14.97
N LEU A 270 -28.55 -9.37 15.04
CA LEU A 270 -29.22 -8.09 15.09
C LEU A 270 -29.53 -7.63 13.67
N GLU A 271 -30.72 -7.09 13.48
CA GLU A 271 -31.12 -6.39 12.25
C GLU A 271 -30.55 -4.97 12.23
N GLY A 272 -30.21 -4.42 13.41
CA GLY A 272 -29.49 -3.16 13.52
C GLY A 272 -29.50 -2.56 14.92
N VAL A 273 -29.05 -1.31 14.99
CA VAL A 273 -28.93 -0.51 16.20
C VAL A 273 -29.66 0.82 15.99
N LYS A 274 -30.48 1.21 16.97
CA LYS A 274 -31.19 2.47 16.98
C LYS A 274 -30.74 3.30 18.16
N PHE A 275 -30.54 4.60 17.93
CA PHE A 275 -30.02 5.52 18.92
C PHE A 275 -31.08 6.52 19.35
N TYR A 276 -31.03 6.91 20.62
CA TYR A 276 -31.90 7.91 21.21
C TYR A 276 -31.08 8.89 22.03
N VAL A 277 -31.35 10.19 21.89
CA VAL A 277 -30.78 11.23 22.73
C VAL A 277 -31.91 11.89 23.51
N ASN A 278 -31.86 11.80 24.84
CA ASN A 278 -32.93 12.26 25.73
C ASN A 278 -34.30 11.67 25.35
N ASP A 279 -34.34 10.35 25.15
CA ASP A 279 -35.52 9.56 24.75
C ASP A 279 -36.16 9.98 23.41
N SER A 280 -35.46 10.80 22.62
CA SER A 280 -35.87 11.26 21.30
C SER A 280 -35.03 10.63 20.19
N SER A 281 -35.67 10.34 19.06
CA SER A 281 -35.01 9.93 17.80
C SER A 281 -34.87 11.09 16.81
N ALA A 282 -34.94 12.33 17.28
CA ALA A 282 -34.68 13.50 16.45
C ALA A 282 -33.19 13.56 16.05
N PRO A 283 -32.83 14.18 14.91
CA PRO A 283 -31.44 14.33 14.51
C PRO A 283 -30.58 14.99 15.60
N TYR A 284 -29.34 14.51 15.76
CA TYR A 284 -28.37 15.03 16.71
C TYR A 284 -26.98 15.06 16.08
N SER A 285 -26.30 16.20 16.19
CA SER A 285 -24.93 16.42 15.70
C SER A 285 -24.65 15.82 14.31
N GLY A 286 -25.49 16.16 13.34
CA GLY A 286 -25.35 15.73 11.94
C GLY A 286 -25.80 14.29 11.64
N SER A 287 -26.27 13.53 12.65
CA SER A 287 -26.75 12.15 12.48
C SER A 287 -28.28 12.07 12.57
N ASP A 288 -28.93 11.33 11.65
CA ASP A 288 -30.37 11.07 11.67
C ASP A 288 -30.73 9.87 12.56
N LEU A 289 -31.15 10.15 13.79
CA LEU A 289 -31.49 9.12 14.78
C LEU A 289 -32.84 8.43 14.52
N SER A 290 -33.60 8.85 13.51
CA SER A 290 -34.84 8.16 13.14
C SER A 290 -34.57 6.79 12.51
N LEU A 291 -33.37 6.63 11.92
CA LEU A 291 -32.90 5.44 11.23
C LEU A 291 -32.60 4.29 12.19
N THR A 292 -32.65 3.07 11.64
CA THR A 292 -32.02 1.89 12.25
C THR A 292 -30.73 1.65 11.50
N TYR A 293 -29.60 1.80 12.19
CA TYR A 293 -28.28 1.64 11.61
C TYR A 293 -27.94 0.16 11.54
N ALA A 294 -27.55 -0.30 10.37
CA ALA A 294 -27.10 -1.66 10.15
C ALA A 294 -25.70 -1.65 9.52
N GLN A 295 -24.93 -2.68 9.81
CA GLN A 295 -23.71 -3.01 9.12
C GLN A 295 -24.13 -3.64 7.80
N SER A 296 -23.80 -2.98 6.70
CA SER A 296 -23.91 -3.60 5.38
C SER A 296 -23.04 -4.86 5.38
N ALA A 297 -23.55 -5.97 4.85
CA ALA A 297 -22.77 -7.18 4.57
C ALA A 297 -21.80 -6.96 3.38
N ALA A 298 -21.26 -5.74 3.27
CA ALA A 298 -20.40 -5.32 2.20
C ALA A 298 -19.07 -6.07 2.31
N SER A 299 -18.64 -6.59 1.17
CA SER A 299 -17.24 -6.93 0.94
C SER A 299 -16.35 -5.78 1.40
N SER A 300 -15.20 -6.12 1.98
CA SER A 300 -14.27 -5.16 2.55
C SER A 300 -12.84 -5.48 2.15
N VAL A 301 -12.05 -4.47 1.87
CA VAL A 301 -10.59 -4.60 1.83
C VAL A 301 -10.04 -4.45 3.25
N PHE A 302 -9.17 -5.37 3.66
CA PHE A 302 -8.52 -5.38 4.97
C PHE A 302 -7.09 -4.88 4.81
N THR A 303 -6.91 -3.57 4.93
CA THR A 303 -5.57 -2.95 4.87
C THR A 303 -4.88 -2.99 6.24
N GLY A 304 -3.60 -2.63 6.29
CA GLY A 304 -2.89 -2.42 7.56
C GLY A 304 -3.17 -1.02 8.13
N TYR A 305 -3.25 -0.93 9.45
CA TYR A 305 -3.33 0.33 10.19
C TYR A 305 -2.28 0.34 11.30
N SER A 306 -1.54 1.45 11.43
CA SER A 306 -0.67 1.75 12.57
C SER A 306 -0.44 3.25 12.67
N ASN A 307 -0.63 3.81 13.86
CA ASN A 307 -0.44 5.23 14.12
C ASN A 307 0.32 5.42 15.43
N ASN A 308 1.61 5.81 15.34
CA ASN A 308 2.48 6.02 16.50
C ASN A 308 2.44 4.87 17.54
N SER A 309 2.37 3.63 17.04
CA SER A 309 2.15 2.41 17.83
C SER A 309 3.19 1.35 17.44
N GLU A 310 3.55 0.48 18.38
CA GLU A 310 4.39 -0.69 18.10
C GLU A 310 3.61 -1.81 17.38
N PHE A 311 2.29 -1.64 17.20
CA PHE A 311 1.40 -2.64 16.63
C PHE A 311 0.90 -2.25 15.25
N MET A 312 0.65 -3.27 14.43
CA MET A 312 -0.13 -3.22 13.20
C MET A 312 -1.44 -3.96 13.39
N MET A 313 -2.49 -3.47 12.75
CA MET A 313 -3.84 -4.02 12.82
C MET A 313 -4.44 -4.13 11.42
N LEU A 314 -5.32 -5.10 11.20
CA LEU A 314 -6.14 -5.17 9.99
C LEU A 314 -7.35 -4.24 10.13
N MET A 315 -7.50 -3.29 9.22
CA MET A 315 -8.62 -2.37 9.19
C MET A 315 -9.51 -2.66 7.97
N PRO A 316 -10.77 -3.08 8.16
CA PRO A 316 -11.70 -3.33 7.08
C PRO A 316 -12.29 -2.01 6.55
N ILE A 317 -12.16 -1.79 5.26
CA ILE A 317 -12.74 -0.67 4.51
C ILE A 317 -13.77 -1.26 3.55
N PRO A 318 -15.06 -0.88 3.64
CA PRO A 318 -16.08 -1.37 2.73
C PRO A 318 -15.77 -1.02 1.28
N LEU A 319 -15.98 -1.98 0.37
CA LEU A 319 -15.88 -1.76 -1.07
C LEU A 319 -17.10 -1.00 -1.60
N VAL A 320 -16.89 -0.25 -2.69
CA VAL A 320 -17.95 0.54 -3.34
C VAL A 320 -18.52 -0.21 -4.55
N THR A 321 -17.72 -1.06 -5.21
CA THR A 321 -18.16 -1.77 -6.41
C THR A 321 -18.97 -3.03 -6.08
N SER A 322 -19.80 -3.46 -7.03
CA SER A 322 -20.69 -4.63 -6.87
C SER A 322 -20.33 -5.80 -7.79
N LEU A 323 -19.69 -5.56 -8.92
CA LEU A 323 -19.25 -6.62 -9.83
C LEU A 323 -18.04 -7.34 -9.24
N PHE A 324 -17.98 -8.67 -9.39
CA PHE A 324 -16.90 -9.47 -8.80
C PHE A 324 -15.52 -9.10 -9.35
N GLU A 325 -15.37 -9.02 -10.67
CA GLU A 325 -14.08 -8.66 -11.31
C GLU A 325 -13.59 -7.28 -10.87
N ASP A 326 -14.48 -6.29 -10.84
CA ASP A 326 -14.16 -4.94 -10.38
C ASP A 326 -13.73 -4.93 -8.90
N ARG A 327 -14.35 -5.77 -8.06
CA ARG A 327 -13.96 -5.91 -6.64
C ARG A 327 -12.58 -6.55 -6.47
N VAL A 328 -12.20 -7.50 -7.33
CA VAL A 328 -10.86 -8.12 -7.26
C VAL A 328 -9.79 -7.07 -7.50
N GLU A 329 -9.98 -6.24 -8.53
CA GLU A 329 -9.07 -5.14 -8.86
C GLU A 329 -9.13 -4.01 -7.82
N GLU A 330 -10.33 -3.63 -7.34
CA GLU A 330 -10.50 -2.62 -6.30
C GLU A 330 -9.76 -3.01 -5.01
N ILE A 331 -9.86 -4.27 -4.58
CA ILE A 331 -9.09 -4.79 -3.43
C ILE A 331 -7.59 -4.65 -3.69
N TRP A 332 -7.12 -5.06 -4.88
CA TRP A 332 -5.70 -5.02 -5.22
C TRP A 332 -5.15 -3.60 -5.16
N GLN A 333 -5.83 -2.65 -5.81
CA GLN A 333 -5.46 -1.24 -5.83
C GLN A 333 -5.55 -0.59 -4.45
N ALA A 334 -6.58 -0.94 -3.66
CA ALA A 334 -6.73 -0.43 -2.30
C ALA A 334 -5.60 -0.89 -1.37
N LEU A 335 -5.12 -2.13 -1.51
CA LEU A 335 -3.97 -2.64 -0.73
C LEU A 335 -2.64 -2.00 -1.14
N LYS A 336 -2.56 -1.40 -2.34
CA LYS A 336 -1.46 -0.53 -2.78
C LYS A 336 -1.63 0.94 -2.37
N LEU A 337 -2.74 1.29 -1.71
CA LEU A 337 -3.16 2.68 -1.46
C LEU A 337 -3.36 3.52 -2.73
N GLN A 338 -3.72 2.88 -3.84
CA GLN A 338 -3.94 3.50 -5.15
C GLN A 338 -5.43 3.55 -5.55
N SER A 339 -6.34 3.44 -4.57
CA SER A 339 -7.78 3.48 -4.82
C SER A 339 -8.39 4.78 -4.31
N ASP A 340 -9.15 5.46 -5.17
CA ASP A 340 -9.90 6.69 -4.85
C ASP A 340 -11.04 6.47 -3.84
N THR A 341 -11.40 5.21 -3.59
CA THR A 341 -12.45 4.82 -2.62
C THR A 341 -11.93 4.78 -1.19
N LEU A 342 -10.62 4.84 -0.99
CA LEU A 342 -10.04 4.83 0.34
C LEU A 342 -10.43 6.10 1.09
N PRO A 343 -10.75 5.99 2.40
CA PRO A 343 -10.90 7.15 3.25
C PRO A 343 -9.53 7.84 3.45
N ASP A 344 -9.48 8.83 4.33
CA ASP A 344 -8.21 9.44 4.76
C ASP A 344 -7.14 8.36 5.02
N THR A 345 -6.00 8.48 4.33
CA THR A 345 -4.95 7.47 4.35
C THR A 345 -4.05 7.59 5.59
N GLN A 346 -4.31 8.57 6.47
CA GLN A 346 -3.57 8.74 7.71
C GLN A 346 -3.59 7.45 8.57
N GLY A 347 -2.40 6.90 8.81
CA GLY A 347 -2.21 5.67 9.59
C GLY A 347 -2.45 4.37 8.81
N LEU A 348 -2.91 4.44 7.55
CA LEU A 348 -2.97 3.28 6.68
C LEU A 348 -1.56 2.87 6.24
N ILE A 349 -1.35 1.57 6.12
CA ILE A 349 -0.11 0.96 5.65
C ILE A 349 -0.32 0.55 4.19
N GLN A 350 0.63 0.91 3.32
CA GLN A 350 0.71 0.30 2.01
C GLN A 350 1.11 -1.16 2.21
N VAL A 351 0.19 -2.08 1.95
CA VAL A 351 0.39 -3.50 2.26
C VAL A 351 1.13 -4.18 1.12
N ILE A 352 0.73 -3.88 -0.12
CA ILE A 352 1.32 -4.44 -1.32
C ILE A 352 2.29 -3.42 -1.92
N PRO A 353 3.58 -3.74 -2.03
CA PRO A 353 4.56 -2.93 -2.76
C PRO A 353 4.19 -2.81 -4.25
N ASP A 354 4.66 -1.75 -4.91
CA ASP A 354 4.29 -1.50 -6.30
C ASP A 354 4.82 -2.59 -7.26
N GLU A 355 5.91 -3.23 -6.87
CA GLU A 355 6.65 -4.27 -7.59
C GLU A 355 5.99 -5.66 -7.51
N VAL A 356 5.10 -5.85 -6.55
CA VAL A 356 4.26 -7.05 -6.50
C VAL A 356 3.12 -6.84 -7.49
N HIS A 357 3.02 -7.73 -8.47
CA HIS A 357 2.00 -7.68 -9.50
C HIS A 357 1.10 -8.90 -9.40
N LEU A 358 -0.21 -8.68 -9.57
CA LEU A 358 -1.18 -9.73 -9.83
C LEU A 358 -1.06 -10.09 -11.32
N ILE A 359 -0.54 -11.29 -11.61
CA ILE A 359 -0.38 -11.81 -12.98
C ILE A 359 -1.74 -12.24 -13.51
N SER A 360 -2.50 -12.97 -12.70
CA SER A 360 -3.84 -13.45 -13.05
C SER A 360 -4.62 -13.86 -11.81
N HIS A 361 -5.94 -14.03 -11.97
CA HIS A 361 -6.79 -14.64 -10.96
C HIS A 361 -7.86 -15.54 -11.59
N SER A 362 -8.36 -16.50 -10.81
CA SER A 362 -9.47 -17.36 -11.21
C SER A 362 -10.31 -17.79 -10.01
N LEU A 363 -11.63 -17.92 -10.20
CA LEU A 363 -12.54 -18.42 -9.17
C LEU A 363 -13.14 -19.76 -9.62
N GLU A 364 -12.81 -20.83 -8.91
CA GLU A 364 -13.32 -22.17 -9.19
C GLU A 364 -13.88 -22.82 -7.92
N ASN A 365 -15.15 -23.21 -7.94
CA ASN A 365 -15.82 -23.87 -6.81
C ASN A 365 -15.66 -23.12 -5.47
N GLY A 366 -15.69 -21.79 -5.49
CA GLY A 366 -15.51 -20.94 -4.30
C GLY A 366 -14.05 -20.77 -3.85
N VAL A 367 -13.07 -21.29 -4.59
CA VAL A 367 -11.64 -21.06 -4.33
C VAL A 367 -11.14 -19.99 -5.29
N LEU A 368 -10.81 -18.81 -4.76
CA LEU A 368 -10.14 -17.77 -5.55
C LEU A 368 -8.64 -18.08 -5.57
N THR A 369 -8.05 -18.23 -6.76
CA THR A 369 -6.60 -18.34 -6.94
C THR A 369 -6.07 -17.00 -7.43
N LEU A 370 -5.07 -16.46 -6.75
CA LEU A 370 -4.30 -15.28 -7.18
C LEU A 370 -2.89 -15.72 -7.56
N ASP A 371 -2.48 -15.44 -8.79
CA ASP A 371 -1.12 -15.70 -9.25
C ASP A 371 -0.29 -14.41 -9.24
N LEU A 372 0.80 -14.41 -8.48
CA LEU A 372 1.60 -13.23 -8.18
C LEU A 372 2.99 -13.29 -8.82
N SER A 373 3.61 -12.11 -8.99
CA SER A 373 5.01 -11.99 -9.44
C SER A 373 6.00 -12.57 -8.42
N GLU A 374 7.20 -12.91 -8.89
CA GLU A 374 8.26 -13.50 -8.07
C GLU A 374 8.74 -12.57 -6.93
N ASN A 375 8.59 -11.27 -7.13
CA ASN A 375 8.90 -10.24 -6.15
C ASN A 375 8.14 -10.45 -4.83
N PHE A 376 6.96 -11.11 -4.86
CA PHE A 376 6.22 -11.47 -3.66
C PHE A 376 7.06 -12.23 -2.62
N ASN A 377 7.91 -13.16 -3.08
CA ASN A 377 8.74 -13.98 -2.19
C ASN A 377 9.94 -13.18 -1.66
N GLN A 378 10.54 -12.33 -2.48
CA GLN A 378 11.83 -11.70 -2.20
C GLN A 378 11.73 -10.49 -1.26
N LEU A 379 10.60 -9.80 -1.23
CA LEU A 379 10.47 -8.50 -0.57
C LEU A 379 10.45 -8.55 0.96
N PHE A 380 10.14 -9.69 1.58
CA PHE A 380 9.87 -9.76 3.02
C PHE A 380 10.68 -10.82 3.79
N ASP A 381 11.77 -11.32 3.21
CA ASP A 381 12.59 -12.38 3.83
C ASP A 381 13.14 -11.98 5.21
N SER A 382 13.37 -10.69 5.45
CA SER A 382 13.80 -10.15 6.75
C SER A 382 12.68 -9.52 7.58
N GLN A 383 11.43 -9.52 7.09
CA GLN A 383 10.32 -8.72 7.62
C GLN A 383 9.06 -9.56 7.87
N ALA A 384 9.18 -10.56 8.75
CA ALA A 384 8.15 -11.56 9.01
C ALA A 384 6.77 -10.96 9.37
N GLU A 385 6.72 -9.90 10.18
CA GLU A 385 5.45 -9.28 10.60
C GLU A 385 4.74 -8.55 9.45
N TYR A 386 5.50 -7.93 8.54
CA TYR A 386 4.95 -7.31 7.33
C TYR A 386 4.51 -8.35 6.31
N LYS A 387 5.23 -9.46 6.21
CA LYS A 387 4.82 -10.63 5.42
C LYS A 387 3.48 -11.18 5.90
N LYS A 388 3.32 -11.35 7.23
CA LYS A 388 2.05 -11.75 7.83
C LYS A 388 0.94 -10.74 7.55
N LEU A 389 1.23 -9.43 7.66
CA LEU A 389 0.26 -8.38 7.35
C LEU A 389 -0.21 -8.51 5.90
N LEU A 390 0.72 -8.65 4.95
CA LEU A 390 0.41 -8.82 3.53
C LEU A 390 -0.48 -10.04 3.28
N VAL A 391 -0.05 -11.21 3.74
CA VAL A 391 -0.80 -12.45 3.52
C VAL A 391 -2.18 -12.39 4.18
N HIS A 392 -2.29 -11.87 5.41
CA HIS A 392 -3.57 -11.71 6.08
C HIS A 392 -4.46 -10.68 5.37
N SER A 393 -3.93 -9.55 4.94
CA SER A 393 -4.67 -8.55 4.17
C SER A 393 -5.27 -9.15 2.91
N LEU A 394 -4.50 -9.93 2.13
CA LEU A 394 -5.03 -10.66 0.98
C LEU A 394 -6.14 -11.65 1.43
N LEU A 395 -5.82 -12.49 2.41
CA LEU A 395 -6.72 -13.54 2.88
C LEU A 395 -8.07 -13.00 3.36
N TYR A 396 -8.09 -12.02 4.26
CA TYR A 396 -9.33 -11.44 4.78
C TYR A 396 -10.07 -10.60 3.73
N SER A 397 -9.36 -9.86 2.86
CA SER A 397 -10.00 -9.04 1.83
C SER A 397 -10.77 -9.90 0.84
N TYR A 398 -10.10 -10.90 0.26
CA TYR A 398 -10.71 -11.71 -0.79
C TYR A 398 -11.75 -12.69 -0.25
N THR A 399 -11.59 -13.22 0.98
CA THR A 399 -12.63 -14.06 1.61
C THR A 399 -13.79 -13.26 2.20
N SER A 400 -13.75 -11.92 2.15
CA SER A 400 -14.92 -11.07 2.40
C SER A 400 -15.89 -11.00 1.22
N LEU A 401 -15.46 -11.45 0.03
CA LEU A 401 -16.32 -11.57 -1.13
C LEU A 401 -17.27 -12.76 -0.94
N PRO A 402 -18.60 -12.58 -1.04
CA PRO A 402 -19.58 -13.67 -0.84
C PRO A 402 -19.34 -14.91 -1.72
N GLU A 403 -18.72 -14.73 -2.88
CA GLU A 403 -18.41 -15.78 -3.85
C GLU A 403 -17.18 -16.61 -3.46
N VAL A 404 -16.33 -16.10 -2.55
CA VAL A 404 -15.03 -16.68 -2.20
C VAL A 404 -15.10 -17.35 -0.84
N GLN A 405 -14.99 -18.67 -0.82
CA GLN A 405 -14.96 -19.48 0.39
C GLN A 405 -13.54 -19.60 0.96
N SER A 406 -12.53 -19.62 0.08
CA SER A 406 -11.12 -19.73 0.46
C SER A 406 -10.22 -19.09 -0.59
N LEU A 407 -9.01 -18.71 -0.18
CA LEU A 407 -8.00 -18.10 -1.01
C LEU A 407 -6.84 -19.06 -1.27
N ARG A 408 -6.40 -19.18 -2.51
CA ARG A 408 -5.13 -19.79 -2.91
C ARG A 408 -4.21 -18.70 -3.45
N ILE A 409 -2.97 -18.66 -2.99
CA ILE A 409 -1.92 -17.79 -3.54
C ILE A 409 -0.90 -18.66 -4.26
N THR A 410 -0.59 -18.30 -5.50
CA THR A 410 0.53 -18.86 -6.27
C THR A 410 1.53 -17.77 -6.63
N VAL A 411 2.79 -18.15 -6.84
CA VAL A 411 3.84 -17.29 -7.36
C VAL A 411 4.36 -17.94 -8.65
N LYS A 412 4.15 -17.27 -9.79
CA LYS A 412 4.43 -17.82 -11.13
C LYS A 412 3.88 -19.25 -11.32
N GLY A 413 2.64 -19.48 -10.87
CA GLY A 413 1.92 -20.74 -10.99
C GLY A 413 2.25 -21.81 -9.94
N ALA A 414 3.25 -21.60 -9.06
CA ALA A 414 3.56 -22.52 -7.97
C ALA A 414 2.85 -22.10 -6.66
N PRO A 415 2.26 -23.02 -5.88
CA PRO A 415 1.64 -22.67 -4.59
C PRO A 415 2.64 -22.00 -3.65
N TYR A 416 2.20 -20.94 -2.98
CA TYR A 416 2.98 -20.26 -1.95
C TYR A 416 2.94 -21.03 -0.62
N ILE A 417 4.11 -21.29 -0.03
CA ILE A 417 4.26 -22.02 1.23
C ILE A 417 5.39 -21.38 2.03
N ASP A 418 5.17 -21.12 3.32
CA ASP A 418 6.20 -20.77 4.29
C ASP A 418 5.93 -21.39 5.67
N GLU A 419 6.66 -20.95 6.70
CA GLU A 419 6.51 -21.46 8.07
C GLU A 419 5.17 -21.13 8.74
N HIS A 420 4.39 -20.19 8.19
CA HIS A 420 3.13 -19.70 8.75
C HIS A 420 1.92 -20.04 7.87
N PHE A 421 2.12 -20.19 6.56
CA PHE A 421 1.06 -20.33 5.58
C PHE A 421 1.34 -21.46 4.60
N ASP A 422 0.32 -22.27 4.32
CA ASP A 422 0.35 -23.32 3.30
C ASP A 422 -0.86 -23.12 2.36
N PHE A 423 -0.60 -22.62 1.15
CA PHE A 423 -1.62 -22.40 0.12
C PHE A 423 -1.67 -23.53 -0.93
N THR A 424 -1.15 -24.72 -0.63
CA THR A 424 -1.38 -25.90 -1.49
C THR A 424 -2.87 -26.17 -1.68
N SER A 425 -3.64 -26.01 -0.60
CA SER A 425 -5.10 -25.90 -0.60
C SER A 425 -5.57 -24.46 -0.42
N GLY A 426 -6.85 -24.20 -0.73
CA GLY A 426 -7.47 -22.93 -0.36
C GLY A 426 -7.45 -22.73 1.16
N LEU A 427 -7.00 -21.56 1.60
CA LEU A 427 -6.93 -21.16 3.00
C LEU A 427 -8.14 -20.28 3.38
N VAL A 428 -8.57 -20.40 4.63
CA VAL A 428 -9.65 -19.58 5.22
C VAL A 428 -9.03 -18.75 6.35
N PRO A 429 -9.39 -17.47 6.51
CA PRO A 429 -8.89 -16.67 7.62
C PRO A 429 -9.30 -17.26 8.97
N ASN A 430 -8.50 -16.92 9.98
CA ASN A 430 -8.91 -17.10 11.36
C ASN A 430 -10.16 -16.27 11.66
N ARG A 431 -11.03 -16.77 12.54
CA ARG A 431 -12.27 -16.09 12.92
C ARG A 431 -12.00 -14.80 13.68
N PHE A 432 -10.98 -14.83 14.53
CA PHE A 432 -10.59 -13.71 15.38
C PHE A 432 -9.30 -13.10 14.86
N TYR A 433 -9.30 -11.79 14.70
CA TYR A 433 -8.15 -11.00 14.26
C TYR A 433 -8.03 -9.73 15.08
N ASN A 434 -6.88 -9.08 15.01
CA ASN A 434 -6.52 -7.97 15.89
C ASN A 434 -6.74 -8.33 17.36
N MET A 435 -6.24 -9.50 17.76
CA MET A 435 -6.33 -9.97 19.14
C MET A 435 -5.64 -8.98 20.05
N GLU A 436 -6.39 -8.43 21.00
CA GLU A 436 -5.85 -7.48 21.97
C GLU A 436 -4.76 -8.17 22.81
N PRO A 437 -3.55 -7.59 22.93
CA PRO A 437 -2.42 -8.25 23.56
C PRO A 437 -2.49 -8.25 25.09
#